data_AF-A0A7C1C5N1-F1
#
_entry.id   AF-A0A7C1C5N1-F1
#
_cell.length_a   1.000
_cell.length_b   1.000
_cell.length_c   1.000
_cell.angle_alpha   90.00
_cell.angle_beta   90.00
_cell.angle_gamma   90.00
#
_symmetry.space_group_name_H-M   'P 1'
#
loop_
_entity.id
_entity.type
_entity.pdbx_description
1 polymer ?
#
loop_
_entity_poly.entity_id
_entity_poly.type
_entity_poly.pdbx_seq_one_letter_code
_entity_poly.pdbx_strand_id
1 'polypeptide(L)'
;MKYSRWDDFLIAEHEMIERAMAVLKECLDNLDATLDQPVQVIRALDFLLEFGDKIHNRKEEEQLFPLMEKFGVPVSGGPLGVMLAEHRMERELLARMMADIGSL
;
A
#
# COMPACT_ATOMS: atom_id res chain seq x y z
N MET A 1 9.93 4.74 -20.00
CA MET A 1 10.74 3.56 -19.66
C MET A 1 10.18 2.34 -20.37
N LYS A 2 11.02 1.37 -20.76
CA LYS A 2 10.59 0.08 -21.31
C LYS A 2 10.78 -0.97 -20.22
N TYR A 3 9.74 -1.23 -19.43
CA TYR A 3 9.73 -2.32 -18.46
C TYR A 3 9.71 -3.66 -19.20
N SER A 4 10.54 -4.61 -18.79
CA SER A 4 10.70 -5.87 -19.53
C SER A 4 10.75 -7.11 -18.63
N ARG A 5 11.07 -6.93 -17.35
CA ARG A 5 11.06 -7.98 -16.34
C ARG A 5 9.95 -7.72 -15.33
N TRP A 6 9.46 -8.78 -14.68
CA TRP A 6 8.36 -8.68 -13.72
C TRP A 6 8.73 -7.81 -12.50
N ASP A 7 9.99 -7.84 -12.08
CA ASP A 7 10.52 -7.04 -10.97
C ASP A 7 10.64 -5.55 -11.32
N ASP A 8 10.89 -5.20 -12.59
CA ASP A 8 10.86 -3.81 -13.03
C ASP A 8 9.48 -3.17 -12.76
N PHE A 9 8.40 -3.95 -12.96
CA PHE A 9 7.04 -3.48 -12.70
C PHE A 9 6.78 -3.31 -11.21
N LEU A 10 7.15 -4.29 -10.38
CA LEU A 10 6.93 -4.17 -8.92
C LEU A 10 7.67 -2.97 -8.31
N ILE A 11 8.91 -2.73 -8.74
CA ILE A 11 9.68 -1.56 -8.29
C ILE A 11 9.01 -0.26 -8.76
N ALA A 12 8.58 -0.18 -10.02
CA ALA A 12 7.88 1.00 -10.52
C ALA A 12 6.52 1.23 -9.83
N GLU A 13 5.87 0.17 -9.35
CA GLU A 13 4.64 0.27 -8.56
C GLU A 13 4.93 0.84 -7.17
N HIS A 14 6.05 0.49 -6.52
CA HIS A 14 6.49 1.15 -5.28
C HIS A 14 6.65 2.65 -5.45
N GLU A 15 7.25 3.12 -6.55
CA GLU A 15 7.36 4.57 -6.82
C GLU A 15 5.99 5.27 -6.95
N MET A 16 4.94 4.55 -7.35
CA MET A 16 3.57 5.09 -7.37
C MET A 16 2.96 5.13 -5.97
N ILE A 17 3.16 4.06 -5.20
CA ILE A 17 2.68 3.95 -3.81
C ILE A 17 3.34 5.02 -2.94
N GLU A 18 4.65 5.22 -3.05
CA GLU A 18 5.38 6.27 -2.32
C GLU A 18 4.84 7.67 -2.62
N ARG A 19 4.48 7.95 -3.88
CA ARG A 19 3.86 9.23 -4.26
C ARG A 19 2.47 9.39 -3.66
N ALA A 20 1.66 8.34 -3.62
CA ALA A 20 0.37 8.38 -2.95
C ALA A 20 0.51 8.57 -1.43
N MET A 21 1.50 7.94 -0.81
CA MET A 21 1.83 8.13 0.61
C MET A 21 2.29 9.56 0.91
N ALA A 22 3.07 10.18 0.02
CA ALA A 22 3.47 11.58 0.15
C ALA A 22 2.24 12.52 0.12
N VAL A 23 1.29 12.27 -0.78
CA VAL A 23 0.03 13.02 -0.84
C VAL A 23 -0.80 12.81 0.43
N LEU A 24 -0.94 11.57 0.90
CA LEU A 24 -1.65 11.28 2.16
C LEU A 24 -1.02 12.03 3.33
N LYS A 25 0.32 12.02 3.41
CA LYS A 25 1.06 12.75 4.44
C LYS A 25 0.77 14.26 4.39
N GLU A 26 0.81 14.87 3.21
CA GLU A 26 0.50 16.30 3.05
C GLU A 26 -0.92 16.65 3.50
N CYS A 27 -1.90 15.78 3.20
CA CYS A 27 -3.28 15.94 3.67
C CYS A 27 -3.35 15.90 5.21
N LEU A 28 -2.68 14.92 5.82
CA LEU A 28 -2.66 14.74 7.28
C LEU A 28 -1.93 15.88 8.01
N ASP A 29 -0.86 16.42 7.42
CA ASP A 29 -0.12 17.57 7.97
C ASP A 29 -1.00 18.85 7.93
N ASN A 30 -2.05 18.91 7.10
CA ASN A 30 -3.01 20.02 6.99
C ASN A 30 -4.47 19.55 7.22
N LEU A 31 -4.72 18.89 8.34
CA LEU A 31 -5.97 18.17 8.57
C LEU A 31 -7.23 19.05 8.47
N ASP A 32 -7.24 20.25 9.05
CA ASP A 32 -8.44 21.12 9.02
C ASP A 32 -8.86 21.46 7.58
N ALA A 33 -7.90 21.83 6.73
CA ALA A 33 -8.16 22.12 5.32
C ALA A 33 -8.57 20.86 4.54
N THR A 34 -8.01 19.71 4.90
CA THR A 34 -8.39 18.41 4.33
C THR A 34 -9.82 18.03 4.70
N LEU A 35 -10.27 18.28 5.92
CA LEU A 35 -11.63 18.00 6.35
C LEU A 35 -12.65 18.92 5.64
N ASP A 36 -12.29 20.17 5.37
CA ASP A 36 -13.11 21.08 4.57
C ASP A 36 -13.21 20.63 3.09
N GLN A 37 -12.17 19.99 2.55
CA GLN A 37 -12.10 19.53 1.15
C GLN A 37 -11.49 18.11 1.03
N PRO A 38 -12.25 17.04 1.34
CA PRO A 38 -11.70 15.70 1.54
C PRO A 38 -11.35 14.94 0.25
N VAL A 39 -11.60 15.51 -0.93
CA VAL A 39 -11.43 14.82 -2.22
C VAL A 39 -10.02 14.28 -2.43
N GLN A 40 -8.99 14.99 -1.99
CA GLN A 40 -7.60 14.58 -2.19
C GLN A 40 -7.21 13.42 -1.29
N VAL A 41 -7.58 13.48 0.00
CA VAL A 41 -7.31 12.39 0.95
C VAL A 41 -8.09 11.13 0.58
N ILE A 42 -9.36 11.26 0.14
CA ILE A 42 -10.16 10.12 -0.32
C ILE A 42 -9.47 9.44 -1.50
N ARG A 43 -9.02 10.20 -2.50
CA ARG A 43 -8.31 9.63 -3.66
C ARG A 43 -6.99 8.96 -3.30
N ALA A 44 -6.25 9.52 -2.34
CA ALA A 44 -5.01 8.91 -1.88
C ALA A 44 -5.28 7.58 -1.17
N LEU A 45 -6.26 7.55 -0.26
CA LEU A 45 -6.66 6.33 0.44
C LEU A 45 -7.24 5.28 -0.51
N ASP A 46 -8.09 5.67 -1.47
CA ASP A 46 -8.61 4.79 -2.52
C ASP A 46 -7.48 4.16 -3.33
N PHE A 47 -6.49 4.95 -3.74
CA PHE A 47 -5.34 4.42 -4.48
C PHE A 47 -4.54 3.42 -3.65
N LEU A 48 -4.28 3.70 -2.39
CA LEU A 48 -3.53 2.80 -1.51
C LEU A 48 -4.31 1.50 -1.26
N LEU A 49 -5.64 1.56 -1.09
CA LEU A 49 -6.49 0.38 -0.89
C LEU A 49 -6.72 -0.44 -2.19
N GLU A 50 -6.93 0.21 -3.33
CA GLU A 50 -7.22 -0.52 -4.58
C GLU A 50 -5.95 -0.94 -5.31
N PHE A 51 -4.97 -0.04 -5.43
CA PHE A 51 -3.74 -0.32 -6.16
C PHE A 51 -2.64 -0.88 -5.26
N GLY A 52 -2.31 -0.18 -4.16
CA GLY A 52 -1.27 -0.63 -3.24
C GLY A 52 -1.59 -2.01 -2.66
N ASP A 53 -2.81 -2.17 -2.16
CA ASP A 53 -3.18 -3.36 -1.43
C ASP A 53 -3.76 -4.48 -2.34
N LYS A 54 -4.83 -4.23 -3.08
CA LYS A 54 -5.50 -5.30 -3.87
C LYS A 54 -4.75 -5.70 -5.13
N ILE A 55 -3.83 -4.89 -5.64
CA ILE A 55 -3.06 -5.19 -6.86
C ILE A 55 -1.60 -5.47 -6.53
N HIS A 56 -0.89 -4.52 -5.92
CA HIS A 56 0.54 -4.64 -5.70
C HIS A 56 0.86 -5.67 -4.60
N ASN A 57 0.37 -5.47 -3.37
CA ASN A 57 0.61 -6.40 -2.25
C ASN A 57 0.13 -7.82 -2.60
N ARG A 58 -0.99 -7.98 -3.33
CA ARG A 58 -1.43 -9.32 -3.78
C ARG A 58 -0.44 -10.03 -4.71
N LYS A 59 0.24 -9.32 -5.62
CA LYS A 59 1.31 -9.96 -6.43
C LYS A 59 2.43 -10.46 -5.54
N GLU A 60 2.77 -9.69 -4.50
CA GLU A 60 3.79 -10.09 -3.55
C GLU A 60 3.34 -11.30 -2.71
N GLU A 61 2.19 -11.19 -2.04
CA GLU A 61 1.65 -12.19 -1.13
C GLU A 61 1.25 -13.51 -1.81
N GLU A 62 0.66 -13.44 -3.00
CA GLU A 62 0.13 -14.64 -3.68
C GLU A 62 1.13 -15.25 -4.67
N GLN A 63 2.15 -14.52 -5.13
CA GLN A 63 3.10 -14.99 -6.15
C GLN A 63 4.56 -14.93 -5.69
N LEU A 64 5.06 -13.76 -5.32
CA LEU A 64 6.50 -13.58 -5.03
C LEU A 64 6.92 -14.24 -3.72
N PHE A 65 6.24 -13.94 -2.61
CA PHE A 65 6.59 -14.45 -1.29
C PHE A 65 6.53 -15.98 -1.21
N PRO A 66 5.52 -16.67 -1.78
CA PRO A 66 5.52 -18.13 -1.83
C PRO A 66 6.72 -18.72 -2.59
N LEU A 67 7.17 -18.07 -3.68
CA LEU A 67 8.38 -18.48 -4.39
C LEU A 67 9.62 -18.24 -3.54
N MET A 68 9.75 -17.08 -2.89
CA MET A 68 10.86 -16.77 -2.00
C MET A 68 10.95 -17.76 -0.83
N GLU A 69 9.82 -18.16 -0.25
CA GLU A 69 9.76 -19.19 0.79
C GLU A 69 10.28 -20.53 0.29
N LYS A 70 9.82 -20.96 -0.90
CA LYS A 70 10.32 -22.19 -1.54
C LYS A 70 11.84 -22.17 -1.76
N PHE A 71 12.43 -20.99 -1.95
CA PHE A 71 13.88 -20.81 -2.11
C PHE A 71 14.61 -20.47 -0.81
N GLY A 72 13.95 -20.59 0.35
CA GLY A 72 14.59 -20.60 1.66
C GLY A 72 14.46 -19.31 2.46
N VAL A 73 13.64 -18.35 2.05
CA VAL A 73 13.34 -17.16 2.86
C VAL A 73 12.17 -17.48 3.81
N PRO A 74 12.38 -17.58 5.14
CA PRO A 74 11.33 -18.07 6.02
C PRO A 74 10.19 -17.06 6.20
N VAL A 75 8.95 -17.57 6.28
CA VAL A 75 7.78 -16.79 6.70
C VAL A 75 7.77 -16.63 8.22
N SER A 76 7.87 -17.73 8.97
CA SER A 76 7.92 -17.67 10.44
C SER A 76 9.29 -17.23 10.93
N GLY A 77 9.33 -16.17 11.76
CA GLY A 77 10.58 -15.61 12.30
C GLY A 77 11.50 -14.99 11.24
N GLY A 78 10.98 -14.73 10.03
CA GLY A 78 11.72 -14.17 8.91
C GLY A 78 11.06 -12.93 8.29
N PRO A 79 11.70 -12.33 7.28
CA PRO A 79 11.26 -11.06 6.70
C PRO A 79 9.90 -11.16 6.01
N LEU A 80 9.54 -12.30 5.42
CA LEU A 80 8.24 -12.44 4.75
C LEU A 80 7.08 -12.36 5.75
N GLY A 81 7.25 -12.89 6.97
CA GLY A 81 6.25 -12.77 8.02
C GLY A 81 6.06 -11.33 8.51
N VAL A 82 7.14 -10.54 8.52
CA VAL A 82 7.08 -9.11 8.85
C VAL A 82 6.29 -8.36 7.78
N MET A 83 6.64 -8.55 6.49
CA MET A 83 5.92 -7.91 5.39
C MET A 83 4.42 -8.24 5.40
N LEU A 84 4.06 -9.51 5.58
CA LEU A 84 2.65 -9.94 5.68
C LEU A 84 1.91 -9.29 6.86
N ALA A 85 2.58 -9.12 8.00
CA ALA A 85 2.01 -8.43 9.14
C ALA A 85 1.84 -6.93 8.86
N GLU A 86 2.82 -6.29 8.24
CA GLU A 86 2.79 -4.87 7.88
C GLU A 86 1.71 -4.58 6.83
N HIS A 87 1.55 -5.40 5.79
CA HIS A 87 0.48 -5.26 4.79
C HIS A 87 -0.91 -5.38 5.43
N ARG A 88 -1.09 -6.31 6.38
CA ARG A 88 -2.35 -6.41 7.14
C ARG A 88 -2.60 -5.14 7.94
N MET A 89 -1.60 -4.65 8.66
CA MET A 89 -1.72 -3.44 9.48
C MET A 89 -2.03 -2.21 8.64
N GLU A 90 -1.37 -2.05 7.49
CA GLU A 90 -1.63 -1.00 6.51
C GLU A 90 -3.08 -1.04 6.05
N ARG A 91 -3.53 -2.20 5.54
CA ARG A 91 -4.90 -2.42 5.04
C ARG A 91 -5.95 -2.05 6.09
N GLU A 92 -5.74 -2.46 7.33
CA GLU A 92 -6.64 -2.15 8.44
C GLU A 92 -6.64 -0.67 8.81
N LEU A 93 -5.48 0.00 8.79
CA LEU A 93 -5.37 1.42 9.11
C LEU A 93 -6.02 2.29 8.04
N LEU A 94 -5.73 2.04 6.77
CA LEU A 94 -6.29 2.77 5.64
C LEU A 94 -7.81 2.59 5.54
N ALA A 95 -8.32 1.37 5.78
CA ALA A 95 -9.76 1.12 5.80
C ALA A 95 -10.47 1.89 6.93
N ARG A 96 -9.86 2.00 8.11
CA ARG A 96 -10.39 2.83 9.21
C ARG A 96 -10.42 4.30 8.83
N MET A 97 -9.31 4.83 8.29
CA MET A 97 -9.23 6.22 7.84
C MET A 97 -10.32 6.55 6.80
N MET A 98 -10.53 5.65 5.83
CA MET A 98 -11.57 5.82 4.81
C MET A 98 -12.97 5.84 5.42
N ALA A 99 -13.26 4.93 6.35
CA ALA A 99 -14.56 4.88 7.02
C ALA A 99 -14.83 6.15 7.84
N ASP A 100 -13.81 6.66 8.54
CA ASP A 100 -13.94 7.88 9.36
C ASP A 100 -14.23 9.10 8.47
N ILE A 101 -13.55 9.24 7.33
CA ILE A 101 -13.81 10.34 6.38
C ILE A 101 -15.21 10.25 5.77
N GLY A 102 -15.68 9.04 5.43
CA GLY A 102 -17.04 8.83 4.89
C GLY A 102 -18.16 9.11 5.89
N SER A 103 -17.84 9.31 7.17
CA SER A 103 -18.78 9.64 8.25
C SER A 103 -18.89 11.13 8.58
N LEU A 104 -18.10 11.99 7.91
CA LEU A 104 -18.15 13.45 7.97
C LEU A 104 -19.31 14.01 7.14
#